data_AF-A0A182J4J6-F1
#
_entry.id   AF-A0A182J4J6-F1
#
_cell.length_a   1.000
_cell.length_b   1.000
_cell.length_c   1.000
_cell.angle_alpha   90.00
_cell.angle_beta   90.00
_cell.angle_gamma   90.00
#
_symmetry.space_group_name_H-M   'P 1'
#
loop_
_entity.id
_entity.type
_entity.pdbx_description
1 polymer ?
#
loop_
_entity_poly.entity_id
_entity_poly.type
_entity_poly.pdbx_seq_one_letter_code
_entity_poly.pdbx_strand_id
1 'polypeptide(L)'
;MPEMNQVVGIFWASAVWLLVILAGSSSASKCPRAEAETPGGVRRVILDLDAGGDDAWALTMLLMNEEKYNICVQAVTCTHGNAQVQDVAVNVLRILEALGRLDVPVYLGASEPLITPPPERKDSHYFWGHNGFGDVDFGGMPVTSFPQPEHAVLKMNELFQSYPNRISLLAVGPLTNVALLYKMYPEVRDKIASVYILGGNRHGVGNTAFAAEFNFFSDPEAAHIVLNNSPMTVNVFPWETVVSLMSLFSTTWRFETFIKTSNRAIQVLNKVEWEIYAQEDGWTPCDMYVAAVFLNNTILESVVKYRATVELNGRVTRGMMAILHHVTDSEEHNVAVIDKIDGEEVRRMLLSLDVEKKST
;
A
#
# COMPACT_ATOMS: atom_id res chain seq x y z
N MET A 1 -28.34 52.59 51.54
CA MET A 1 -29.44 51.63 51.39
C MET A 1 -29.07 50.67 50.26
N PRO A 2 -29.28 49.36 50.45
CA PRO A 2 -28.66 48.25 49.69
C PRO A 2 -29.32 48.09 48.30
N GLU A 3 -28.77 47.40 47.30
CA GLU A 3 -28.60 45.94 47.12
C GLU A 3 -27.74 45.73 45.84
N MET A 4 -26.71 44.87 45.81
CA MET A 4 -26.72 43.39 45.77
C MET A 4 -26.98 42.82 44.36
N ASN A 5 -25.93 42.22 43.77
CA ASN A 5 -25.88 40.89 43.11
C ASN A 5 -24.61 40.82 42.24
N GLN A 6 -23.54 40.16 42.71
CA GLN A 6 -23.22 38.72 42.46
C GLN A 6 -22.85 38.49 40.98
N VAL A 7 -21.71 37.93 40.58
CA VAL A 7 -20.95 36.80 41.12
C VAL A 7 -19.46 36.95 40.76
N VAL A 8 -18.58 36.76 41.75
CA VAL A 8 -17.13 36.55 41.59
C VAL A 8 -16.89 35.04 41.55
N GLY A 9 -16.26 34.55 40.48
CA GLY A 9 -15.86 33.15 40.30
C GLY A 9 -14.37 33.03 40.01
N ILE A 10 -13.59 33.16 41.08
CA ILE A 10 -12.31 32.51 41.41
C ILE A 10 -11.57 31.78 40.27
N PHE A 11 -10.48 32.39 39.81
CA PHE A 11 -9.33 31.71 39.20
C PHE A 11 -8.50 31.01 40.29
N TRP A 12 -7.69 30.02 39.87
CA TRP A 12 -6.65 29.26 40.57
C TRP A 12 -7.00 27.82 40.98
N ALA A 13 -6.57 26.87 40.14
CA ALA A 13 -5.94 25.63 40.60
C ALA A 13 -5.01 25.08 39.51
N SER A 14 -3.71 25.24 39.75
CA SER A 14 -2.60 24.55 39.09
C SER A 14 -2.64 23.05 39.38
N ALA A 15 -2.48 22.20 38.35
CA ALA A 15 -2.20 20.78 38.52
C ALA A 15 -1.39 20.19 37.35
N VAL A 16 -0.09 19.99 37.62
CA VAL A 16 0.72 18.81 37.27
C VAL A 16 0.67 18.33 35.82
N TRP A 17 1.64 18.77 35.02
CA TRP A 17 2.12 18.03 33.86
C TRP A 17 2.84 16.76 34.35
N LEU A 18 2.14 15.63 34.35
CA LEU A 18 2.74 14.32 34.53
C LEU A 18 3.39 13.92 33.20
N LEU A 19 4.72 13.96 33.17
CA LEU A 19 5.55 13.27 32.18
C LEU A 19 5.23 11.77 32.28
N VAL A 20 4.32 11.29 31.44
CA VAL A 20 4.20 9.86 31.17
C VAL A 20 5.37 9.52 30.24
N ILE A 21 6.43 8.97 30.84
CA ILE A 21 7.41 8.19 30.08
C ILE A 21 6.64 6.97 29.57
N LEU A 22 6.14 7.04 28.33
CA LEU A 22 5.64 5.88 27.63
C LEU A 22 6.83 4.97 27.36
N ALA A 23 7.04 4.01 28.26
CA ALA A 23 7.72 2.77 27.91
C ALA A 23 6.83 2.09 26.85
N GLY A 24 7.06 2.45 25.58
CA GLY A 24 6.49 1.73 24.45
C GLY A 24 6.95 0.29 24.57
N SER A 25 6.03 -0.62 24.87
CA SER A 25 6.26 -2.04 24.68
C SER A 25 6.38 -2.26 23.18
N SER A 26 7.57 -2.04 22.61
CA SER A 26 7.86 -2.47 21.25
C SER A 26 7.75 -4.00 21.26
N SER A 27 6.65 -4.55 20.77
CA SER A 27 6.62 -5.95 20.38
C SER A 27 7.78 -6.15 19.43
N ALA A 28 8.74 -7.00 19.83
CA ALA A 28 9.92 -7.24 19.01
C ALA A 28 9.46 -7.73 17.63
N SER A 29 9.96 -7.07 16.57
CA SER A 29 9.69 -7.45 15.19
C SER A 29 9.87 -8.95 15.01
N LYS A 30 8.90 -9.61 14.36
CA LYS A 30 9.01 -11.04 14.02
C LYS A 30 10.02 -11.32 12.92
N CYS A 31 10.47 -10.31 12.17
CA CYS A 31 11.53 -10.52 11.19
C CYS A 31 12.84 -10.94 11.87
N PRO A 32 13.52 -11.97 11.36
CA PRO A 32 14.85 -12.35 11.83
C PRO A 32 15.83 -11.17 11.79
N ARG A 33 16.93 -11.24 12.54
CA ARG A 33 18.01 -10.25 12.41
C ARG A 33 18.93 -10.59 11.24
N ALA A 34 19.60 -9.58 10.68
CA ALA A 34 20.52 -9.71 9.55
C ALA A 34 21.60 -10.79 9.75
N GLU A 35 22.11 -10.93 10.97
CA GLU A 35 23.21 -11.83 11.35
C GLU A 35 22.84 -13.32 11.29
N ALA A 36 21.56 -13.66 11.13
CA ALA A 36 21.05 -15.03 11.18
C ALA A 36 20.76 -15.65 9.79
N GLU A 37 21.01 -14.92 8.68
CA GLU A 37 20.53 -15.34 7.37
C GLU A 37 21.54 -16.13 6.53
N THR A 38 21.14 -17.34 6.10
CA THR A 38 21.85 -18.19 5.12
C THR A 38 21.42 -17.87 3.68
N PRO A 39 22.14 -18.36 2.65
CA PRO A 39 21.67 -18.33 1.27
C PRO A 39 20.31 -19.08 1.15
N GLY A 40 19.29 -18.43 0.58
CA GLY A 40 17.91 -18.92 0.57
C GLY A 40 17.08 -18.54 1.81
N GLY A 41 17.56 -17.59 2.63
CA GLY A 41 16.87 -17.06 3.80
C GLY A 41 15.53 -16.36 3.53
N VAL A 42 14.88 -15.91 4.60
CA VAL A 42 13.55 -15.26 4.57
C VAL A 42 13.53 -14.10 3.56
N ARG A 43 12.51 -14.06 2.69
CA ARG A 43 12.32 -12.93 1.76
C ARG A 43 11.69 -11.75 2.51
N ARG A 44 12.34 -10.59 2.49
CA ARG A 44 11.83 -9.42 3.20
C ARG A 44 11.05 -8.52 2.26
N VAL A 45 10.01 -7.88 2.78
CA VAL A 45 9.18 -6.94 2.02
C VAL A 45 8.88 -5.66 2.80
N ILE A 46 8.95 -4.53 2.12
CA ILE A 46 8.32 -3.28 2.53
C ILE A 46 7.09 -3.08 1.64
N LEU A 47 5.94 -2.82 2.25
CA LEU A 47 4.70 -2.47 1.54
C LEU A 47 4.48 -0.95 1.67
N ASP A 48 4.53 -0.23 0.55
CA ASP A 48 4.26 1.20 0.43
C ASP A 48 2.87 1.40 -0.18
N LEU A 49 1.96 2.01 0.56
CA LEU A 49 0.51 1.92 0.33
C LEU A 49 -0.22 3.22 0.71
N ASP A 50 -1.43 3.44 0.20
CA ASP A 50 -2.24 4.66 0.37
C ASP A 50 -3.67 4.40 0.89
N ALA A 51 -3.90 3.19 1.41
CA ALA A 51 -5.13 2.68 2.01
C ALA A 51 -6.28 2.47 1.04
N GLY A 52 -7.29 1.73 1.48
CA GLY A 52 -8.30 1.16 0.62
C GLY A 52 -8.53 -0.29 1.04
N GLY A 53 -9.68 -0.85 0.67
CA GLY A 53 -9.95 -2.26 0.96
C GLY A 53 -8.96 -3.17 0.25
N ASP A 54 -8.59 -2.84 -0.98
CA ASP A 54 -7.51 -3.41 -1.78
C ASP A 54 -6.15 -3.42 -1.07
N ASP A 55 -5.64 -2.28 -0.56
CA ASP A 55 -4.39 -2.24 0.22
C ASP A 55 -4.47 -3.12 1.47
N ALA A 56 -5.61 -3.08 2.16
CA ALA A 56 -5.86 -3.88 3.36
C ALA A 56 -5.91 -5.38 3.05
N TRP A 57 -6.41 -5.78 1.87
CA TRP A 57 -6.32 -7.14 1.36
C TRP A 57 -4.88 -7.53 1.05
N ALA A 58 -4.08 -6.64 0.45
CA ALA A 58 -2.65 -6.88 0.20
C ALA A 58 -1.88 -7.11 1.51
N LEU A 59 -2.06 -6.22 2.49
CA LEU A 59 -1.43 -6.34 3.81
C LEU A 59 -1.86 -7.63 4.53
N THR A 60 -3.16 -7.93 4.54
CA THR A 60 -3.71 -9.15 5.15
C THR A 60 -3.12 -10.39 4.47
N MET A 61 -3.06 -10.40 3.14
CA MET A 61 -2.53 -11.50 2.36
C MET A 61 -1.05 -11.75 2.70
N LEU A 62 -0.20 -10.72 2.73
CA LEU A 62 1.21 -10.85 3.10
C LEU A 62 1.39 -11.41 4.51
N LEU A 63 0.74 -10.81 5.52
CA LEU A 63 0.95 -11.16 6.93
C LEU A 63 0.45 -12.56 7.28
N MET A 64 -0.65 -13.00 6.68
CA MET A 64 -1.18 -14.35 6.94
C MET A 64 -0.35 -15.45 6.29
N ASN A 65 0.46 -15.10 5.29
CA ASN A 65 1.22 -16.02 4.46
C ASN A 65 2.74 -15.99 4.73
N GLU A 66 3.20 -15.23 5.73
CA GLU A 66 4.64 -15.13 6.10
C GLU A 66 5.30 -16.50 6.29
N GLU A 67 4.67 -17.37 7.07
CA GLU A 67 5.19 -18.71 7.34
C GLU A 67 5.16 -19.59 6.08
N LYS A 68 4.03 -19.60 5.36
CA LYS A 68 3.81 -20.46 4.19
C LYS A 68 4.81 -20.15 3.05
N TYR A 69 5.12 -18.88 2.82
CA TYR A 69 5.99 -18.45 1.72
C TYR A 69 7.38 -17.99 2.19
N ASN A 70 7.71 -18.23 3.45
CA ASN A 70 8.98 -17.84 4.08
C ASN A 70 9.33 -16.37 3.81
N ILE A 71 8.37 -15.48 4.08
CA ILE A 71 8.53 -14.03 3.93
C ILE A 71 8.48 -13.32 5.29
N CYS A 72 8.97 -12.09 5.34
CA CYS A 72 8.71 -11.19 6.46
C CYS A 72 8.37 -9.78 6.01
N VAL A 73 7.26 -9.24 6.52
CA VAL A 73 6.86 -7.85 6.33
C VAL A 73 7.69 -6.99 7.29
N GLN A 74 8.70 -6.32 6.73
CA GLN A 74 9.70 -5.56 7.47
C GLN A 74 9.16 -4.22 7.99
N ALA A 75 8.32 -3.57 7.19
CA ALA A 75 7.66 -2.31 7.50
C ALA A 75 6.48 -2.09 6.55
N VAL A 76 5.54 -1.25 6.99
CA VAL A 76 4.54 -0.62 6.11
C VAL A 76 4.85 0.87 6.05
N THR A 77 4.89 1.43 4.85
CA THR A 77 5.06 2.86 4.63
C THR A 77 3.78 3.43 4.01
N CYS A 78 3.33 4.57 4.52
CA CYS A 78 2.10 5.21 4.07
C CYS A 78 2.44 6.39 3.15
N THR A 79 1.74 6.51 2.03
CA THR A 79 1.79 7.68 1.14
C THR A 79 0.41 8.31 1.01
N HIS A 80 0.33 9.53 0.52
CA HIS A 80 -0.92 10.11 0.00
C HIS A 80 -1.44 9.29 -1.17
N GLY A 81 -2.74 9.35 -1.41
CA GLY A 81 -3.39 8.65 -2.51
C GLY A 81 -4.88 8.55 -2.27
N ASN A 82 -5.44 7.36 -2.03
CA ASN A 82 -6.85 7.14 -1.72
C ASN A 82 -7.35 7.98 -0.54
N ALA A 83 -6.51 8.22 0.47
CA ALA A 83 -6.78 9.13 1.57
C ALA A 83 -5.59 10.01 1.94
N GLN A 84 -5.80 10.91 2.90
CA GLN A 84 -4.70 11.66 3.53
C GLN A 84 -3.80 10.70 4.31
N VAL A 85 -2.49 10.91 4.26
CA VAL A 85 -1.50 9.97 4.81
C VAL A 85 -1.71 9.63 6.29
N GLN A 86 -2.32 10.53 7.07
CA GLN A 86 -2.70 10.28 8.46
C GLN A 86 -3.81 9.23 8.55
N ASP A 87 -4.86 9.34 7.74
CA ASP A 87 -5.96 8.39 7.69
C ASP A 87 -5.48 7.03 7.16
N VAL A 88 -4.58 7.04 6.18
CA VAL A 88 -3.91 5.84 5.68
C VAL A 88 -3.25 5.08 6.82
N ALA A 89 -2.42 5.76 7.62
CA ALA A 89 -1.72 5.13 8.74
C ALA A 89 -2.69 4.58 9.80
N VAL A 90 -3.78 5.29 10.10
CA VAL A 90 -4.83 4.83 11.02
C VAL A 90 -5.49 3.54 10.51
N ASN A 91 -5.78 3.47 9.22
CA ASN A 91 -6.40 2.31 8.60
C ASN A 91 -5.47 1.10 8.57
N VAL A 92 -4.19 1.30 8.26
CA VAL A 92 -3.16 0.24 8.36
C VAL A 92 -3.09 -0.31 9.78
N LEU A 93 -3.00 0.57 10.78
CA LEU A 93 -2.93 0.16 12.19
C LEU A 93 -4.17 -0.62 12.63
N ARG A 94 -5.35 -0.28 12.11
CA ARG A 94 -6.59 -1.01 12.37
C ARG A 94 -6.53 -2.44 11.84
N ILE A 95 -5.96 -2.65 10.65
CA ILE A 95 -5.76 -3.99 10.08
C ILE A 95 -4.69 -4.77 10.85
N LEU A 96 -3.57 -4.13 11.20
CA LEU A 96 -2.51 -4.75 12.00
C LEU A 96 -3.01 -5.17 13.39
N GLU A 97 -3.79 -4.33 14.05
CA GLU A 97 -4.43 -4.65 15.34
C GLU A 97 -5.38 -5.85 15.20
N ALA A 98 -6.22 -5.86 14.16
CA ALA A 98 -7.14 -6.96 13.90
C ALA A 98 -6.41 -8.30 13.69
N LEU A 99 -5.22 -8.28 13.09
CA LEU A 99 -4.36 -9.45 12.89
C LEU A 99 -3.45 -9.78 14.09
N GLY A 100 -3.42 -8.95 15.14
CA GLY A 100 -2.47 -9.10 16.25
C GLY A 100 -1.02 -8.93 15.81
N ARG A 101 -0.77 -8.02 14.86
CA ARG A 101 0.52 -7.77 14.18
C ARG A 101 1.05 -6.34 14.37
N LEU A 102 0.76 -5.73 15.51
CA LEU A 102 1.32 -4.43 15.89
C LEU A 102 2.86 -4.47 16.10
N ASP A 103 3.52 -5.63 15.96
CA ASP A 103 4.97 -5.74 15.81
C ASP A 103 5.52 -5.21 14.47
N VAL A 104 4.66 -5.08 13.45
CA VAL A 104 5.05 -4.51 12.15
C VAL A 104 5.03 -2.99 12.25
N PRO A 105 6.17 -2.30 12.05
CA PRO A 105 6.22 -0.86 12.19
C PRO A 105 5.60 -0.15 10.99
N VAL A 106 4.81 0.90 11.26
CA VAL A 106 4.15 1.76 10.27
C VAL A 106 4.81 3.13 10.27
N TYR A 107 5.15 3.67 9.09
CA TYR A 107 5.80 4.98 8.96
C TYR A 107 5.00 5.89 8.03
N LEU A 108 4.76 7.14 8.44
CA LEU A 108 4.19 8.14 7.55
C LEU A 108 5.24 8.61 6.54
N GLY A 109 4.85 8.67 5.27
CA GLY A 109 5.62 9.25 4.19
C GLY A 109 5.03 10.57 3.70
N ALA A 110 5.14 10.78 2.38
CA ALA A 110 4.70 12.00 1.73
C ALA A 110 3.18 12.21 1.86
N SER A 111 2.80 13.41 2.31
CA SER A 111 1.39 13.84 2.44
C SER A 111 0.81 14.42 1.15
N GLU A 112 1.64 14.70 0.16
CA GLU A 112 1.26 15.34 -1.11
C GLU A 112 2.20 14.87 -2.23
N PRO A 113 1.81 14.98 -3.51
CA PRO A 113 2.70 14.67 -4.62
C PRO A 113 3.86 15.67 -4.72
N LEU A 114 4.89 15.32 -5.50
CA LEU A 114 6.10 16.12 -5.68
C LEU A 114 5.82 17.54 -6.17
N ILE A 115 4.81 17.72 -7.01
CA ILE A 115 4.43 19.01 -7.59
C ILE A 115 3.01 19.38 -7.17
N THR A 116 2.86 20.59 -6.63
CA THR A 116 1.57 21.15 -6.19
C THR A 116 1.17 22.38 -7.04
N PRO A 117 -0.14 22.63 -7.22
CA PRO A 117 -1.27 21.83 -6.76
C PRO A 117 -1.33 20.45 -7.46
N PRO A 118 -1.86 19.41 -6.79
CA PRO A 118 -2.03 18.10 -7.40
C PRO A 118 -2.95 18.20 -8.63
N PRO A 119 -2.94 17.21 -9.53
CA PRO A 119 -3.94 17.11 -10.59
C PRO A 119 -5.36 17.21 -10.01
N GLU A 120 -6.24 17.92 -10.72
CA GLU A 120 -7.61 18.18 -10.24
C GLU A 120 -8.34 16.85 -9.99
N ARG A 121 -8.60 16.58 -8.71
CA ARG A 121 -9.38 15.41 -8.28
C ARG A 121 -10.86 15.75 -8.28
N LYS A 122 -11.66 14.85 -8.84
CA LYS A 122 -13.13 14.88 -8.74
C LYS A 122 -13.55 14.04 -7.55
N ASP A 123 -14.75 14.24 -7.02
CA ASP A 123 -15.29 13.42 -5.93
C ASP A 123 -15.27 11.92 -6.25
N SER A 124 -15.44 11.56 -7.54
CA SER A 124 -15.32 10.19 -8.03
C SER A 124 -13.95 9.54 -7.83
N HIS A 125 -12.91 10.33 -7.49
CA HIS A 125 -11.56 9.84 -7.19
C HIS A 125 -11.37 9.48 -5.72
N TYR A 126 -12.33 9.81 -4.83
CA TYR A 126 -12.38 9.32 -3.45
C TYR A 126 -13.21 8.03 -3.38
N PHE A 127 -12.86 7.04 -4.21
CA PHE A 127 -13.60 5.78 -4.32
C PHE A 127 -13.75 5.07 -2.97
N TRP A 128 -12.71 5.12 -2.14
CA TRP A 128 -12.68 4.54 -0.79
C TRP A 128 -13.19 5.49 0.31
N GLY A 129 -13.93 6.55 -0.03
CA GLY A 129 -14.36 7.58 0.91
C GLY A 129 -13.22 8.52 1.32
N HIS A 130 -13.52 9.54 2.11
CA HIS A 130 -12.54 10.54 2.54
C HIS A 130 -11.52 9.97 3.52
N ASN A 131 -11.96 9.07 4.40
CA ASN A 131 -11.08 8.40 5.34
C ASN A 131 -10.33 7.21 4.73
N GLY A 132 -10.55 6.88 3.45
CA GLY A 132 -9.92 5.73 2.77
C GLY A 132 -10.45 4.36 3.14
N PHE A 133 -11.49 4.26 4.00
CA PHE A 133 -12.17 3.03 4.45
C PHE A 133 -13.70 3.20 4.43
N GLY A 134 -14.22 3.73 3.32
CA GLY A 134 -15.65 3.86 3.04
C GLY A 134 -16.39 4.80 4.00
N ASP A 135 -15.68 5.74 4.63
CA ASP A 135 -16.21 6.67 5.63
C ASP A 135 -16.91 5.97 6.82
N VAL A 136 -16.58 4.69 7.05
CA VAL A 136 -17.10 3.90 8.17
C VAL A 136 -16.64 4.48 9.51
N ASP A 137 -17.57 4.64 10.44
CA ASP A 137 -17.26 4.94 11.85
C ASP A 137 -16.90 3.65 12.61
N PHE A 138 -15.66 3.58 13.08
CA PHE A 138 -15.14 2.46 13.85
C PHE A 138 -15.24 2.65 15.37
N GLY A 139 -15.85 3.75 15.84
CA GLY A 139 -16.08 4.02 17.25
C GLY A 139 -14.82 4.35 18.05
N GLY A 140 -13.69 4.63 17.38
CA GLY A 140 -12.43 4.99 18.02
C GLY A 140 -11.19 4.78 17.14
N MET A 141 -10.06 5.22 17.68
CA MET A 141 -8.73 4.96 17.10
C MET A 141 -8.24 3.57 17.50
N PRO A 142 -7.48 2.87 16.64
CA PRO A 142 -6.81 1.62 17.02
C PRO A 142 -5.87 1.85 18.22
N VAL A 143 -5.62 0.81 19.03
CA VAL A 143 -4.94 0.96 20.33
C VAL A 143 -3.49 1.41 20.14
N THR A 144 -3.20 2.63 20.63
CA THR A 144 -1.95 3.33 21.04
C THR A 144 -0.62 3.09 20.32
N SER A 145 -0.55 2.26 19.29
CA SER A 145 0.58 2.19 18.37
C SER A 145 0.40 3.32 17.38
N PHE A 146 0.78 4.53 17.80
CA PHE A 146 0.98 5.59 16.83
C PHE A 146 2.03 5.13 15.82
N PRO A 147 1.93 5.59 14.56
CA PRO A 147 2.98 5.37 13.59
C PRO A 147 4.33 5.79 14.17
N GLN A 148 5.38 5.14 13.71
CA GLN A 148 6.73 5.44 14.13
C GLN A 148 7.06 6.91 13.83
N PRO A 149 7.82 7.60 14.70
CA PRO A 149 8.06 9.03 14.56
C PRO A 149 8.97 9.40 13.38
N GLU A 150 9.66 8.41 12.80
CA GLU A 150 10.55 8.60 11.67
C GLU A 150 9.76 8.63 10.34
N HIS A 151 10.22 9.43 9.39
CA HIS A 151 9.59 9.50 8.07
C HIS A 151 9.88 8.24 7.24
N ALA A 152 8.90 7.76 6.47
CA ALA A 152 8.98 6.54 5.66
C ALA A 152 10.24 6.47 4.79
N VAL A 153 10.57 7.55 4.08
CA VAL A 153 11.76 7.61 3.20
C VAL A 153 13.07 7.43 3.97
N LEU A 154 13.19 8.00 5.16
CA LEU A 154 14.40 7.86 6.00
C LEU A 154 14.54 6.40 6.46
N LYS A 155 13.42 5.82 6.94
CA LYS A 155 13.42 4.43 7.36
C LYS A 155 13.67 3.46 6.21
N MET A 156 13.08 3.68 5.03
CA MET A 156 13.36 2.85 3.85
C MET A 156 14.84 2.85 3.53
N ASN A 157 15.50 4.02 3.50
CA ASN A 157 16.95 4.11 3.32
C ASN A 157 17.68 3.27 4.39
N GLU A 158 17.41 3.47 5.68
CA GLU A 158 18.04 2.68 6.76
C GLU A 158 17.88 1.17 6.56
N LEU A 159 16.67 0.71 6.21
CA LEU A 159 16.37 -0.70 6.02
C LEU A 159 17.12 -1.27 4.80
N PHE A 160 17.11 -0.60 3.65
CA PHE A 160 17.86 -1.06 2.47
C PHE A 160 19.38 -1.03 2.68
N GLN A 161 19.89 -0.11 3.51
CA GLN A 161 21.29 -0.08 3.91
C GLN A 161 21.66 -1.25 4.82
N SER A 162 20.76 -1.60 5.74
CA SER A 162 20.95 -2.69 6.71
C SER A 162 20.79 -4.07 6.08
N TYR A 163 19.99 -4.18 5.02
CA TYR A 163 19.64 -5.42 4.34
C TYR A 163 19.79 -5.29 2.81
N PRO A 164 21.01 -4.99 2.32
CA PRO A 164 21.23 -4.70 0.91
C PRO A 164 20.91 -5.92 0.05
N ASN A 165 20.09 -5.72 -0.97
CA ASN A 165 19.61 -6.72 -1.92
C ASN A 165 18.78 -7.85 -1.29
N ARG A 166 18.17 -7.60 -0.11
CA ARG A 166 17.35 -8.60 0.60
C ARG A 166 15.89 -8.19 0.77
N ILE A 167 15.58 -6.90 0.66
CA ILE A 167 14.23 -6.36 0.82
C ILE A 167 13.64 -6.04 -0.55
N SER A 168 12.48 -6.60 -0.83
CA SER A 168 11.65 -6.23 -1.98
C SER A 168 10.71 -5.08 -1.61
N LEU A 169 10.45 -4.17 -2.54
CA LEU A 169 9.55 -3.05 -2.36
C LEU A 169 8.28 -3.30 -3.18
N LEU A 170 7.13 -3.37 -2.52
CA LEU A 170 5.81 -3.39 -3.14
C LEU A 170 5.23 -1.99 -2.97
N ALA A 171 5.19 -1.22 -4.06
CA ALA A 171 4.60 0.12 -4.08
C ALA A 171 3.25 0.05 -4.78
N VAL A 172 2.18 0.09 -3.98
CA VAL A 172 0.81 -0.10 -4.45
C VAL A 172 -0.04 1.17 -4.38
N GLY A 173 0.51 2.26 -3.83
CA GLY A 173 -0.02 3.62 -3.96
C GLY A 173 0.83 4.53 -4.88
N PRO A 174 0.59 5.86 -4.85
CA PRO A 174 1.41 6.84 -5.57
C PRO A 174 2.90 6.77 -5.22
N LEU A 175 3.76 6.81 -6.24
CA LEU A 175 5.19 6.52 -6.14
C LEU A 175 6.05 7.60 -5.46
N THR A 176 5.44 8.55 -4.76
CA THR A 176 6.07 9.74 -4.17
C THR A 176 7.19 9.38 -3.20
N ASN A 177 6.92 8.45 -2.27
CA ASN A 177 7.90 7.95 -1.31
C ASN A 177 9.12 7.34 -2.02
N VAL A 178 8.87 6.53 -3.06
CA VAL A 178 9.93 5.86 -3.84
C VAL A 178 10.75 6.87 -4.64
N ALA A 179 10.10 7.85 -5.26
CA ALA A 179 10.79 8.91 -5.98
C ALA A 179 11.67 9.75 -5.04
N LEU A 180 11.14 10.14 -3.87
CA LEU A 180 11.92 10.83 -2.84
C LEU A 180 13.11 10.00 -2.38
N LEU A 181 12.93 8.70 -2.12
CA LEU A 181 14.02 7.79 -1.78
C LEU A 181 15.12 7.79 -2.86
N TYR A 182 14.73 7.65 -4.13
CA TYR A 182 15.67 7.61 -5.25
C TYR A 182 16.44 8.92 -5.43
N LYS A 183 15.82 10.06 -5.11
CA LYS A 183 16.41 11.39 -5.26
C LYS A 183 17.27 11.80 -4.07
N MET A 184 16.84 11.46 -2.85
CA MET A 184 17.56 11.79 -1.61
C MET A 184 18.72 10.83 -1.35
N TYR A 185 18.57 9.56 -1.72
CA TYR A 185 19.56 8.49 -1.48
C TYR A 185 19.82 7.67 -2.77
N PRO A 186 20.48 8.26 -3.79
CA PRO A 186 20.73 7.58 -5.07
C PRO A 186 21.36 6.18 -4.97
N GLU A 187 22.23 5.96 -3.99
CA GLU A 187 22.94 4.71 -3.74
C GLU A 187 22.07 3.59 -3.17
N VAL A 188 20.87 3.91 -2.69
CA VAL A 188 19.91 2.91 -2.19
C VAL A 188 19.30 2.09 -3.31
N ARG A 189 19.24 2.65 -4.53
CA ARG A 189 18.58 1.99 -5.66
C ARG A 189 19.21 0.63 -5.99
N ASP A 190 20.54 0.52 -5.86
CA ASP A 190 21.30 -0.72 -6.06
C ASP A 190 21.24 -1.70 -4.88
N LYS A 191 20.44 -1.39 -3.85
CA LYS A 191 20.27 -2.20 -2.63
C LYS A 191 18.86 -2.74 -2.47
N ILE A 192 17.95 -2.40 -3.38
CA ILE A 192 16.60 -2.96 -3.39
C ILE A 192 16.66 -4.31 -4.10
N ALA A 193 16.06 -5.36 -3.53
CA ALA A 193 16.11 -6.70 -4.11
C ALA A 193 15.24 -6.81 -5.37
N SER A 194 14.04 -6.23 -5.32
CA SER A 194 13.11 -6.14 -6.43
C SER A 194 12.07 -5.06 -6.15
N VAL A 195 11.50 -4.49 -7.21
CA VAL A 195 10.42 -3.50 -7.11
C VAL A 195 9.21 -4.05 -7.85
N TYR A 196 8.06 -4.02 -7.18
CA TYR A 196 6.75 -4.31 -7.74
C TYR A 196 5.86 -3.08 -7.60
N ILE A 197 5.18 -2.71 -8.67
CA ILE A 197 4.35 -1.51 -8.74
C ILE A 197 2.95 -1.93 -9.16
N LEU A 198 1.93 -1.53 -8.38
CA LEU A 198 0.58 -1.44 -8.93
C LEU A 198 0.42 -0.09 -9.60
N GLY A 199 0.13 -0.10 -10.90
CA GLY A 199 -0.27 1.11 -11.59
C GLY A 199 0.29 1.24 -12.98
N GLY A 200 0.04 2.40 -13.57
CA GLY A 200 0.31 2.65 -14.97
C GLY A 200 -0.56 1.79 -15.88
N ASN A 201 -0.28 1.88 -17.17
CA ASN A 201 -1.04 1.19 -18.20
C ASN A 201 -0.17 0.89 -19.42
N ARG A 202 -0.60 -0.06 -20.23
CA ARG A 202 0.17 -0.49 -21.41
C ARG A 202 -0.37 0.11 -22.70
N HIS A 203 -1.68 0.23 -22.81
CA HIS A 203 -2.41 0.62 -24.01
C HIS A 203 -3.11 1.99 -23.84
N GLY A 204 -2.75 2.74 -22.80
CA GLY A 204 -3.37 4.01 -22.45
C GLY A 204 -4.78 3.85 -21.88
N VAL A 205 -5.14 2.67 -21.37
CA VAL A 205 -6.41 2.48 -20.65
C VAL A 205 -6.27 3.07 -19.25
N GLY A 206 -6.97 4.18 -18.97
CA GLY A 206 -7.00 4.83 -17.66
C GLY A 206 -8.21 4.43 -16.81
N ASN A 207 -8.15 4.70 -15.51
CA ASN A 207 -9.27 4.59 -14.57
C ASN A 207 -9.57 5.92 -13.83
N THR A 208 -8.76 6.96 -14.04
CA THR A 208 -8.86 8.22 -13.29
C THR A 208 -8.95 9.43 -14.21
N ALA A 209 -7.98 9.55 -15.13
CA ALA A 209 -8.02 10.47 -16.25
C ALA A 209 -8.15 9.70 -17.56
N PHE A 210 -8.24 10.42 -18.69
CA PHE A 210 -8.48 9.81 -20.00
C PHE A 210 -7.56 8.63 -20.34
N ALA A 211 -6.26 8.77 -20.05
CA ALA A 211 -5.26 7.75 -20.36
C ALA A 211 -4.32 7.43 -19.20
N ALA A 212 -4.66 7.81 -17.97
CA ALA A 212 -3.81 7.58 -16.80
C ALA A 212 -4.53 6.71 -15.77
N GLU A 213 -3.78 5.75 -15.23
CA GLU A 213 -4.13 4.97 -14.06
C GLU A 213 -3.93 5.83 -12.79
N PHE A 214 -4.70 5.58 -11.75
CA PHE A 214 -4.81 6.35 -10.51
C PHE A 214 -3.47 6.66 -9.82
N ASN A 215 -2.64 5.66 -9.55
CA ASN A 215 -1.37 5.85 -8.84
C ASN A 215 -0.40 6.69 -9.66
N PHE A 216 -0.31 6.42 -10.96
CA PHE A 216 0.53 7.21 -11.87
C PHE A 216 -0.03 8.61 -12.11
N PHE A 217 -1.34 8.78 -12.12
CA PHE A 217 -2.00 10.08 -12.23
C PHE A 217 -1.82 10.92 -10.96
N SER A 218 -1.82 10.29 -9.79
CA SER A 218 -1.72 10.98 -8.50
C SER A 218 -0.35 11.64 -8.30
N ASP A 219 0.72 11.07 -8.86
CA ASP A 219 2.04 11.73 -8.96
C ASP A 219 2.80 11.30 -10.23
N PRO A 220 2.55 11.96 -11.38
CA PRO A 220 3.18 11.61 -12.65
C PRO A 220 4.69 11.81 -12.63
N GLU A 221 5.17 12.87 -11.95
CA GLU A 221 6.59 13.16 -11.81
C GLU A 221 7.31 12.08 -10.99
N ALA A 222 6.70 11.60 -9.90
CA ALA A 222 7.25 10.51 -9.13
C ALA A 222 7.33 9.22 -9.95
N ALA A 223 6.27 8.87 -10.67
CA ALA A 223 6.27 7.71 -11.55
C ALA A 223 7.34 7.82 -12.65
N HIS A 224 7.49 9.01 -13.27
CA HIS A 224 8.55 9.29 -14.23
C HIS A 224 9.95 9.08 -13.62
N ILE A 225 10.18 9.59 -12.41
CA ILE A 225 11.46 9.46 -11.69
C ILE A 225 11.77 7.99 -11.41
N VAL A 226 10.81 7.22 -10.90
CA VAL A 226 11.01 5.82 -10.52
C VAL A 226 11.34 4.97 -11.74
N LEU A 227 10.56 5.07 -12.83
CA LEU A 227 10.80 4.28 -14.03
C LEU A 227 12.12 4.61 -14.72
N ASN A 228 12.55 5.88 -14.72
CA ASN A 228 13.76 6.30 -15.43
C ASN A 228 15.04 6.17 -14.59
N ASN A 229 14.94 6.09 -13.25
CA ASN A 229 16.11 6.05 -12.36
C ASN A 229 16.31 4.73 -11.63
N SER A 230 15.43 3.75 -11.83
CA SER A 230 15.63 2.39 -11.33
C SER A 230 16.77 1.68 -12.08
N PRO A 231 17.79 1.14 -11.38
CA PRO A 231 18.87 0.38 -12.00
C PRO A 231 18.44 -1.05 -12.41
N MET A 232 17.29 -1.50 -11.91
CA MET A 232 16.69 -2.79 -12.26
C MET A 232 15.42 -2.60 -13.08
N THR A 233 15.07 -3.61 -13.88
CA THR A 233 13.73 -3.71 -14.48
C THR A 233 12.69 -3.83 -13.36
N VAL A 234 11.76 -2.87 -13.28
CA VAL A 234 10.68 -2.90 -12.28
C VAL A 234 9.51 -3.76 -12.77
N ASN A 235 8.88 -4.52 -11.88
CA ASN A 235 7.70 -5.31 -12.21
C ASN A 235 6.46 -4.41 -12.10
N VAL A 236 5.69 -4.28 -13.17
CA VAL A 236 4.50 -3.44 -13.21
C VAL A 236 3.28 -4.32 -13.39
N PHE A 237 2.32 -4.19 -12.48
CA PHE A 237 0.99 -4.75 -12.59
C PHE A 237 0.06 -3.64 -13.11
N PRO A 238 -0.21 -3.58 -14.43
CA PRO A 238 -0.90 -2.45 -15.04
C PRO A 238 -2.41 -2.55 -14.83
N TRP A 239 -3.10 -1.43 -15.03
CA TRP A 239 -4.56 -1.37 -14.94
C TRP A 239 -5.26 -2.36 -15.88
N GLU A 240 -4.77 -2.56 -17.10
CA GLU A 240 -5.38 -3.50 -18.04
C GLU A 240 -5.41 -4.94 -17.52
N THR A 241 -4.40 -5.34 -16.75
CA THR A 241 -4.37 -6.65 -16.11
C THR A 241 -5.43 -6.74 -15.02
N VAL A 242 -5.60 -5.69 -14.21
CA VAL A 242 -6.71 -5.60 -13.24
C VAL A 242 -8.06 -5.75 -13.94
N VAL A 243 -8.28 -5.00 -15.04
CA VAL A 243 -9.52 -5.08 -15.84
C VAL A 243 -9.79 -6.51 -16.32
N SER A 244 -8.76 -7.22 -16.79
CA SER A 244 -8.90 -8.61 -17.24
C SER A 244 -9.30 -9.58 -16.11
N LEU A 245 -9.07 -9.20 -14.85
CA LEU A 245 -9.35 -9.99 -13.66
C LEU A 245 -10.67 -9.60 -12.97
N MET A 246 -11.31 -8.49 -13.34
CA MET A 246 -12.55 -8.01 -12.69
C MET A 246 -13.69 -9.03 -12.77
N SER A 247 -13.70 -9.91 -13.78
CA SER A 247 -14.69 -10.98 -13.90
C SER A 247 -14.39 -12.23 -13.05
N LEU A 248 -13.25 -12.29 -12.38
CA LEU A 248 -12.88 -13.47 -11.57
C LEU A 248 -13.70 -13.58 -10.29
N PHE A 249 -14.07 -12.45 -9.71
CA PHE A 249 -14.76 -12.36 -8.43
C PHE A 249 -15.94 -11.38 -8.52
N SER A 250 -17.15 -11.88 -8.30
CA SER A 250 -18.31 -11.00 -8.12
C SER A 250 -18.36 -10.48 -6.69
N THR A 251 -19.01 -9.34 -6.50
CA THR A 251 -19.35 -8.81 -5.18
C THR A 251 -20.12 -9.84 -4.34
N THR A 252 -21.07 -10.55 -4.96
CA THR A 252 -21.81 -11.63 -4.30
C THR A 252 -20.87 -12.72 -3.79
N TRP A 253 -19.94 -13.20 -4.63
CA TRP A 253 -18.96 -14.20 -4.19
C TRP A 253 -18.11 -13.68 -3.03
N ARG A 254 -17.66 -12.43 -3.11
CA ARG A 254 -16.85 -11.78 -2.08
C ARG A 254 -17.57 -11.76 -0.73
N PHE A 255 -18.84 -11.37 -0.68
CA PHE A 255 -19.59 -11.35 0.59
C PHE A 255 -20.01 -12.76 1.02
N GLU A 256 -20.54 -13.61 0.14
CA GLU A 256 -20.94 -14.97 0.53
C GLU A 256 -19.77 -15.79 1.09
N THR A 257 -18.57 -15.61 0.54
CA THR A 257 -17.36 -16.30 0.99
C THR A 257 -16.92 -15.83 2.37
N PHE A 258 -16.91 -14.53 2.62
CA PHE A 258 -16.19 -13.95 3.76
C PHE A 258 -17.07 -13.21 4.79
N ILE A 259 -18.39 -13.07 4.57
CA ILE A 259 -19.25 -12.30 5.49
C ILE A 259 -19.33 -12.92 6.90
N LYS A 260 -19.19 -14.25 7.01
CA LYS A 260 -19.19 -15.00 8.27
C LYS A 260 -17.79 -15.39 8.77
N THR A 261 -16.76 -14.76 8.21
CA THR A 261 -15.36 -15.03 8.56
C THR A 261 -15.07 -14.87 10.06
N SER A 262 -14.18 -15.71 10.57
CA SER A 262 -13.59 -15.54 11.91
C SER A 262 -12.39 -14.59 11.92
N ASN A 263 -11.86 -14.26 10.73
CA ASN A 263 -10.72 -13.37 10.56
C ASN A 263 -11.12 -11.92 10.81
N ARG A 264 -10.61 -11.33 11.89
CA ARG A 264 -10.96 -9.97 12.32
C ARG A 264 -10.59 -8.90 11.29
N ALA A 265 -9.51 -9.07 10.52
CA ALA A 265 -9.17 -8.10 9.46
C ALA A 265 -10.20 -8.16 8.33
N ILE A 266 -10.65 -9.35 7.96
CA ILE A 266 -11.70 -9.52 6.96
C ILE A 266 -13.06 -9.02 7.50
N GLN A 267 -13.32 -9.09 8.81
CA GLN A 267 -14.49 -8.45 9.43
C GLN A 267 -14.43 -6.90 9.34
N VAL A 268 -13.25 -6.30 9.48
CA VAL A 268 -13.05 -4.86 9.20
C VAL A 268 -13.36 -4.57 7.74
N LEU A 269 -12.77 -5.34 6.81
CA LEU A 269 -12.99 -5.23 5.37
C LEU A 269 -14.45 -5.42 4.97
N ASN A 270 -15.19 -6.32 5.62
CA ASN A 270 -16.63 -6.51 5.37
C ASN A 270 -17.43 -5.23 5.66
N LYS A 271 -17.07 -4.45 6.68
CA LYS A 271 -17.73 -3.17 6.95
C LYS A 271 -17.37 -2.12 5.90
N VAL A 272 -16.07 -2.00 5.59
CA VAL A 272 -15.54 -1.04 4.61
C VAL A 272 -16.13 -1.29 3.23
N GLU A 273 -15.98 -2.52 2.73
CA GLU A 273 -16.38 -2.87 1.37
C GLU A 273 -17.90 -2.96 1.22
N TRP A 274 -18.67 -3.08 2.32
CA TRP A 274 -20.13 -2.95 2.22
C TRP A 274 -20.56 -1.55 1.79
N GLU A 275 -19.93 -0.51 2.34
CA GLU A 275 -20.24 0.88 1.93
C GLU A 275 -19.85 1.16 0.47
N ILE A 276 -18.82 0.48 -0.03
CA ILE A 276 -18.30 0.70 -1.39
C ILE A 276 -18.99 -0.17 -2.43
N TYR A 277 -19.09 -1.47 -2.18
CA TYR A 277 -19.45 -2.47 -3.19
C TYR A 277 -20.85 -3.04 -3.05
N ALA A 278 -21.63 -2.75 -2.00
CA ALA A 278 -22.93 -3.42 -1.81
C ALA A 278 -23.94 -3.24 -2.96
N GLN A 279 -23.73 -2.23 -3.83
CA GLN A 279 -24.55 -1.96 -5.01
C GLN A 279 -23.80 -2.20 -6.34
N GLU A 280 -22.60 -2.77 -6.28
CA GLU A 280 -21.73 -3.02 -7.43
C GLU A 280 -21.71 -4.51 -7.78
N ASP A 281 -21.58 -4.84 -9.06
CA ASP A 281 -21.56 -6.24 -9.52
C ASP A 281 -20.18 -6.91 -9.40
N GLY A 282 -19.10 -6.12 -9.44
CA GLY A 282 -17.71 -6.59 -9.44
C GLY A 282 -16.92 -6.15 -8.21
N TRP A 283 -16.08 -7.05 -7.69
CA TRP A 283 -15.15 -6.75 -6.60
C TRP A 283 -13.72 -6.83 -7.09
N THR A 284 -12.95 -5.76 -6.88
CA THR A 284 -11.61 -5.59 -7.47
C THR A 284 -10.58 -5.24 -6.40
N PRO A 285 -9.93 -6.25 -5.77
CA PRO A 285 -8.85 -6.02 -4.82
C PRO A 285 -7.51 -5.83 -5.56
N CYS A 286 -7.30 -4.70 -6.24
CA CYS A 286 -6.19 -4.55 -7.20
C CYS A 286 -4.80 -4.76 -6.59
N ASP A 287 -4.52 -4.18 -5.43
CA ASP A 287 -3.23 -4.21 -4.74
C ASP A 287 -2.87 -5.62 -4.27
N MET A 288 -3.89 -6.40 -3.91
CA MET A 288 -3.74 -7.78 -3.49
C MET A 288 -3.14 -8.64 -4.60
N TYR A 289 -3.36 -8.33 -5.88
CA TYR A 289 -2.72 -9.08 -6.96
C TYR A 289 -1.19 -8.91 -6.96
N VAL A 290 -0.69 -7.73 -6.60
CA VAL A 290 0.75 -7.49 -6.46
C VAL A 290 1.33 -8.29 -5.30
N ALA A 291 0.64 -8.32 -4.16
CA ALA A 291 1.00 -9.18 -3.04
C ALA A 291 0.99 -10.67 -3.42
N ALA A 292 -0.01 -11.12 -4.18
CA ALA A 292 -0.13 -12.50 -4.65
C ALA A 292 1.04 -12.91 -5.56
N VAL A 293 1.40 -12.05 -6.53
CA VAL A 293 2.54 -12.27 -7.44
C VAL A 293 3.86 -12.31 -6.65
N PHE A 294 4.04 -11.42 -5.68
CA PHE A 294 5.22 -11.43 -4.83
C PHE A 294 5.29 -12.72 -4.01
N LEU A 295 4.20 -13.15 -3.39
CA LEU A 295 4.15 -14.37 -2.59
C LEU A 295 4.46 -15.60 -3.45
N ASN A 296 3.80 -15.72 -4.59
CA ASN A 296 3.91 -16.87 -5.48
C ASN A 296 4.11 -16.44 -6.94
N ASN A 297 5.36 -16.40 -7.40
CA ASN A 297 5.66 -16.03 -8.78
C ASN A 297 5.28 -17.11 -9.81
N THR A 298 4.89 -18.32 -9.39
CA THR A 298 4.44 -19.37 -10.32
C THR A 298 3.08 -19.08 -10.93
N ILE A 299 2.34 -18.09 -10.40
CA ILE A 299 1.06 -17.65 -10.97
C ILE A 299 1.23 -16.77 -12.21
N LEU A 300 2.45 -16.33 -12.53
CA LEU A 300 2.71 -15.50 -13.71
C LEU A 300 2.53 -16.32 -14.99
N GLU A 301 1.54 -15.97 -15.80
CA GLU A 301 1.27 -16.65 -17.09
C GLU A 301 1.87 -15.89 -18.28
N SER A 302 1.88 -14.56 -18.24
CA SER A 302 2.45 -13.71 -19.27
C SER A 302 3.10 -12.47 -18.68
N VAL A 303 4.39 -12.29 -18.96
CA VAL A 303 5.17 -11.11 -18.60
C VAL A 303 5.98 -10.67 -19.80
N VAL A 304 5.91 -9.39 -20.15
CA VAL A 304 6.65 -8.83 -21.28
C VAL A 304 7.45 -7.62 -20.86
N LYS A 305 8.72 -7.57 -21.26
CA LYS A 305 9.63 -6.47 -20.95
C LYS A 305 9.57 -5.38 -22.01
N TYR A 306 9.66 -4.13 -21.55
CA TYR A 306 9.64 -2.94 -22.39
C TYR A 306 10.58 -1.87 -21.88
N ARG A 307 10.97 -0.98 -22.79
CA ARG A 307 11.29 0.39 -22.42
C ARG A 307 9.98 1.18 -22.24
N ALA A 308 9.83 1.84 -21.10
CA ALA A 308 8.69 2.69 -20.79
C ALA A 308 9.14 4.01 -20.15
N THR A 309 8.28 5.02 -20.26
CA THR A 309 8.39 6.29 -19.53
C THR A 309 6.99 6.77 -19.13
N VAL A 310 6.90 7.91 -18.45
CA VAL A 310 5.62 8.54 -18.11
C VAL A 310 5.52 9.86 -18.85
N GLU A 311 4.37 10.09 -19.51
CA GLU A 311 4.05 11.35 -20.19
C GLU A 311 3.68 12.42 -19.16
N LEU A 312 4.32 13.59 -19.23
CA LEU A 312 4.18 14.64 -18.22
C LEU A 312 3.49 15.91 -18.74
N ASN A 313 3.38 16.12 -20.05
CA ASN A 313 3.03 17.41 -20.62
C ASN A 313 1.66 17.41 -21.31
N GLY A 314 1.24 16.28 -21.89
CA GLY A 314 -0.01 16.18 -22.65
C GLY A 314 -1.27 16.43 -21.79
N ARG A 315 -2.21 17.22 -22.31
CA ARG A 315 -3.50 17.47 -21.62
C ARG A 315 -4.35 16.21 -21.40
N VAL A 316 -4.27 15.25 -22.34
CA VAL A 316 -5.07 14.02 -22.33
C VAL A 316 -4.29 12.84 -21.75
N THR A 317 -2.97 12.84 -21.92
CA THR A 317 -2.09 11.70 -21.65
C THR A 317 -1.14 11.91 -20.48
N ARG A 318 -1.18 13.04 -19.77
CA ARG A 318 -0.38 13.24 -18.56
C ARG A 318 -0.67 12.13 -17.54
N GLY A 319 0.39 11.46 -17.06
CA GLY A 319 0.32 10.30 -16.17
C GLY A 319 0.24 8.95 -16.90
N MET A 320 0.07 8.93 -18.23
CA MET A 320 0.10 7.68 -19.01
C MET A 320 1.51 7.07 -18.97
N MET A 321 1.59 5.76 -18.72
CA MET A 321 2.83 5.02 -18.92
C MET A 321 2.98 4.73 -20.42
N ALA A 322 3.87 5.47 -21.08
CA ALA A 322 4.15 5.32 -22.50
C ALA A 322 5.11 4.15 -22.73
N ILE A 323 4.66 3.12 -23.46
CA ILE A 323 5.51 2.01 -23.91
C ILE A 323 6.22 2.40 -25.22
N LEU A 324 7.55 2.31 -25.22
CA LEU A 324 8.39 2.62 -26.39
C LEU A 324 8.58 1.36 -27.23
N HIS A 325 7.54 0.93 -27.96
CA HIS A 325 7.55 -0.30 -28.77
C HIS A 325 8.66 -0.37 -29.84
N HIS A 326 9.21 0.77 -30.26
CA HIS A 326 10.31 0.81 -31.22
C HIS A 326 11.67 0.45 -30.61
N VAL A 327 11.80 0.43 -29.28
CA VAL A 327 13.03 0.05 -28.58
C VAL A 327 13.08 -1.47 -28.46
N THR A 328 13.81 -2.09 -29.37
CA THR A 328 13.96 -3.55 -29.44
C THR A 328 15.15 -4.09 -28.65
N ASP A 329 16.09 -3.24 -28.24
CA ASP A 329 17.20 -3.65 -27.38
C ASP A 329 16.69 -3.95 -25.96
N SER A 330 16.84 -5.21 -25.54
CA SER A 330 16.39 -5.67 -24.23
C SER A 330 17.18 -5.08 -23.08
N GLU A 331 18.41 -4.62 -23.30
CA GLU A 331 19.24 -3.99 -22.27
C GLU A 331 18.73 -2.59 -21.91
N GLU A 332 17.92 -1.97 -22.78
CA GLU A 332 17.27 -0.68 -22.51
C GLU A 332 15.94 -0.82 -21.74
N HIS A 333 15.41 -2.05 -21.60
CA HIS A 333 14.11 -2.29 -20.99
C HIS A 333 14.14 -2.07 -19.47
N ASN A 334 13.29 -1.17 -18.99
CA ASN A 334 13.21 -0.77 -17.58
C ASN A 334 11.93 -1.25 -16.88
N VAL A 335 10.95 -1.82 -17.59
CA VAL A 335 9.75 -2.39 -17.00
C VAL A 335 9.49 -3.82 -17.48
N ALA A 336 8.97 -4.66 -16.58
CA ALA A 336 8.40 -5.97 -16.87
C ALA A 336 6.89 -5.90 -16.59
N VAL A 337 6.08 -5.83 -17.63
CA VAL A 337 4.63 -5.69 -17.55
C VAL A 337 4.02 -7.07 -17.36
N ILE A 338 3.28 -7.26 -16.28
CA ILE A 338 2.57 -8.51 -15.95
C ILE A 338 1.20 -8.48 -16.64
N ASP A 339 1.11 -9.06 -17.84
CA ASP A 339 -0.12 -9.05 -18.64
C ASP A 339 -1.18 -10.04 -18.16
N LYS A 340 -0.75 -11.16 -17.56
CA LYS A 340 -1.68 -12.24 -17.17
C LYS A 340 -1.16 -13.06 -15.99
N ILE A 341 -2.08 -13.42 -15.09
CA ILE A 341 -1.84 -14.31 -13.95
C ILE A 341 -2.89 -15.42 -13.85
N ASP A 342 -2.57 -16.51 -13.16
CA ASP A 342 -3.49 -17.60 -12.82
C ASP A 342 -4.51 -17.13 -11.77
N GLY A 343 -5.69 -16.75 -12.25
CA GLY A 343 -6.80 -16.31 -11.40
C GLY A 343 -7.36 -17.39 -10.45
N GLU A 344 -7.22 -18.67 -10.80
CA GLU A 344 -7.67 -19.76 -9.93
C GLU A 344 -6.72 -19.95 -8.75
N GLU A 345 -5.42 -19.80 -8.95
CA GLU A 345 -4.47 -19.80 -7.83
C GLU A 345 -4.68 -18.58 -6.92
N VAL A 346 -4.95 -17.40 -7.48
CA VAL A 346 -5.33 -16.22 -6.67
C VAL A 346 -6.58 -16.51 -5.84
N ARG A 347 -7.61 -17.15 -6.42
CA ARG A 347 -8.80 -17.58 -5.68
C ARG A 347 -8.44 -18.51 -4.52
N ARG A 348 -7.55 -19.49 -4.71
CA ARG A 348 -7.09 -20.40 -3.64
C ARG A 348 -6.33 -19.65 -2.54
N MET A 349 -5.49 -18.69 -2.91
CA MET A 349 -4.77 -17.85 -1.96
C MET A 349 -5.73 -17.02 -1.10
N LEU A 350 -6.76 -16.42 -1.71
CA LEU A 350 -7.82 -15.69 -1.00
C LEU A 350 -8.59 -16.58 -0.02
N LEU A 351 -9.06 -17.74 -0.48
CA LEU A 351 -9.80 -18.69 0.38
C LEU A 351 -8.97 -19.16 1.58
N SER A 352 -7.65 -19.20 1.47
CA SER A 352 -6.78 -19.57 2.58
C SER A 352 -6.74 -18.53 3.71
N LEU A 353 -7.22 -17.31 3.48
CA LEU A 353 -7.26 -16.23 4.48
C LEU A 353 -8.42 -16.37 5.48
N ASP A 354 -9.40 -17.24 5.22
CA ASP A 354 -10.55 -17.48 6.11
C ASP A 354 -10.39 -18.73 7.00
N VAL A 355 -9.32 -19.49 6.83
CA VAL A 355 -9.14 -20.74 7.56
C VAL A 355 -8.71 -20.44 9.00
N GLU A 356 -9.46 -20.95 9.98
CA GLU A 356 -9.04 -21.00 11.37
C GLU A 356 -7.61 -21.55 11.43
N LYS A 357 -6.64 -20.72 11.83
CA LYS A 357 -5.39 -21.26 12.38
C LYS A 357 -5.82 -22.05 13.60
N LYS A 358 -5.97 -23.37 13.44
CA LYS A 358 -6.05 -24.30 14.58
C LYS A 358 -4.87 -23.94 15.46
N SER A 359 -5.16 -23.31 16.59
CA SER A 359 -4.20 -23.04 17.64
C SER A 359 -3.66 -24.39 18.09
N THR A 360 -2.49 -24.77 17.58
CA THR A 360 -1.64 -25.80 18.17
C THR A 360 -0.88 -25.22 19.36
#